data_AF-A0A178ZL75-F1
#
_entry.id   AF-A0A178ZL75-F1
#
_cell.length_a   1.000
_cell.length_b   1.000
_cell.length_c   1.000
_cell.angle_alpha   90.00
_cell.angle_beta   90.00
_cell.angle_gamma   90.00
#
_symmetry.space_group_name_H-M   'P 1'
#
loop_
_entity.id
_entity.type
_entity.pdbx_description
1 polymer ?
#
loop_
_entity_poly.entity_id
_entity_poly.type
_entity_poly.pdbx_seq_one_letter_code
_entity_poly.pdbx_strand_id
1 'polypeptide(L)'
;MGSSAPVLIAGAGPTGLFLALRLARAGIRTVVFEQEAELVPVPRALGYFGPTQFALQHAGIWEEVRDQGYLLWGLSWRKITQETSPGHRDWGQLIASWDLTEGVAAKEGECGYGMTILGQHRLREIILSNLTATGLTQIHFGHKVIAVSQEEDQSAGCMDVTVLDQQGLQHTFRGSYLVAADGGKSTVRKLLALPLEGITWPQVLVATDTWIDIPFPSDGPPFVYIVDPVDWALFSPIQRPCENGPSFYRITVPMAREQCESGVLEANLKQKFERLLPGLRPAKYEIVRSQRYETHQRIVPSMISGRCMLIGDAAHLNNPWGGLGLSTGLLDADSLADALTYVLGQGISDSILRRWADARRDVFLKLVNPISSANKLRCHDTDPDDPDSDPFFQMLRKKDNQQELQYVMSSLADMATNVSQFVEPQPQPQENLPNGS
;
A
#
# COMPACT_ATOMS: atom_id res chain seq x y z
N MET A 1 11.28 33.45 -13.06
CA MET A 1 11.97 32.24 -12.55
C MET A 1 11.98 31.25 -13.70
N GLY A 2 13.15 30.88 -14.23
CA GLY A 2 13.24 29.95 -15.35
C GLY A 2 12.56 28.64 -14.99
N SER A 3 11.63 28.16 -15.81
CA SER A 3 10.83 26.99 -15.44
C SER A 3 11.75 25.78 -15.32
N SER A 4 11.94 25.24 -14.11
CA SER A 4 12.70 24.00 -13.92
C SER A 4 12.08 22.88 -14.75
N ALA A 5 12.90 21.98 -15.27
CA ALA A 5 12.41 20.81 -16.00
C ALA A 5 11.47 20.00 -15.09
N PRO A 6 10.43 19.33 -15.65
CA PRO A 6 9.47 18.60 -14.85
C PRO A 6 10.11 17.37 -14.17
N VAL A 7 9.47 16.86 -13.13
CA VAL A 7 9.73 15.51 -12.64
C VAL A 7 8.94 14.52 -13.48
N LEU A 8 9.62 13.54 -14.07
CA LEU A 8 9.03 12.47 -14.86
C LEU A 8 8.61 11.33 -13.93
N ILE A 9 7.42 10.76 -14.14
CA ILE A 9 6.88 9.67 -13.32
C ILE A 9 6.43 8.55 -14.25
N ALA A 10 6.98 7.35 -14.08
CA ALA A 10 6.55 6.16 -14.79
C ALA A 10 5.49 5.43 -13.96
N GLY A 11 4.26 5.36 -14.46
CA GLY A 11 3.10 4.69 -13.85
C GLY A 11 2.07 5.66 -13.27
N ALA A 12 0.81 5.55 -13.73
CA ALA A 12 -0.35 6.25 -13.15
C ALA A 12 -1.12 5.35 -12.16
N GLY A 13 -0.40 4.50 -11.43
CA GLY A 13 -0.90 3.83 -10.25
C GLY A 13 -1.18 4.83 -9.11
N PRO A 14 -1.81 4.38 -8.00
CA PRO A 14 -2.11 5.25 -6.86
C PRO A 14 -0.85 5.95 -6.33
N THR A 15 0.28 5.24 -6.25
CA THR A 15 1.56 5.78 -5.76
C THR A 15 2.11 6.89 -6.67
N GLY A 16 2.12 6.68 -7.99
CA GLY A 16 2.63 7.66 -8.95
C GLY A 16 1.76 8.90 -9.05
N LEU A 17 0.43 8.72 -9.10
CA LEU A 17 -0.52 9.83 -9.09
C LEU A 17 -0.49 10.62 -7.77
N PHE A 18 -0.34 9.93 -6.63
CA PHE A 18 -0.22 10.57 -5.32
C PHE A 18 1.04 11.43 -5.22
N LEU A 19 2.19 10.91 -5.68
CA LEU A 19 3.42 11.71 -5.79
C LEU A 19 3.20 12.95 -6.67
N ALA A 20 2.59 12.77 -7.85
CA ALA A 20 2.31 13.87 -8.77
C ALA A 20 1.45 14.96 -8.10
N LEU A 21 0.43 14.56 -7.33
CA LEU A 21 -0.42 15.50 -6.58
C LEU A 21 0.34 16.26 -5.50
N ARG A 22 1.16 15.57 -4.70
CA ARG A 22 2.00 16.20 -3.69
C ARG A 22 2.98 17.21 -4.30
N LEU A 23 3.63 16.85 -5.41
CA LEU A 23 4.55 17.74 -6.14
C LEU A 23 3.82 18.94 -6.77
N ALA A 24 2.66 18.72 -7.38
CA ALA A 24 1.84 19.79 -7.94
C ALA A 24 1.41 20.80 -6.87
N ARG A 25 1.03 20.33 -5.67
CA ARG A 25 0.71 21.21 -4.52
C ARG A 25 1.91 22.00 -4.02
N ALA A 26 3.13 21.49 -4.23
CA ALA A 26 4.37 22.22 -3.98
C ALA A 26 4.81 23.12 -5.14
N GLY A 27 4.00 23.27 -6.21
CA GLY A 27 4.31 24.09 -7.38
C GLY A 27 5.28 23.44 -8.37
N ILE A 28 5.57 22.15 -8.23
CA ILE A 28 6.51 21.40 -9.07
C ILE A 28 5.75 20.72 -10.21
N ARG A 29 6.15 21.01 -11.45
CA ARG A 29 5.55 20.40 -12.65
C ARG A 29 5.94 18.94 -12.80
N THR A 30 5.01 18.12 -13.27
CA THR A 30 5.25 16.69 -13.50
C THR A 30 4.71 16.20 -14.84
N VAL A 31 5.33 15.14 -15.37
CA VAL A 31 4.83 14.40 -16.53
C VAL A 31 4.71 12.93 -16.14
N VAL A 32 3.52 12.37 -16.25
CA VAL A 32 3.22 10.97 -15.87
C VAL A 32 2.99 10.14 -17.12
N PHE A 33 3.62 8.96 -17.20
CA PHE A 33 3.44 8.00 -18.30
C PHE A 33 2.72 6.75 -17.81
N GLU A 34 1.64 6.35 -18.47
CA GLU A 34 0.88 5.14 -18.16
C GLU A 34 0.72 4.29 -19.42
N GLN A 35 1.04 3.00 -19.34
CA GLN A 35 0.96 2.10 -20.49
C GLN A 35 -0.50 1.76 -20.85
N GLU A 36 -1.40 1.73 -19.87
CA GLU A 36 -2.80 1.46 -20.10
C GLU A 36 -3.49 2.69 -20.71
N ALA A 37 -4.49 2.45 -21.57
CA ALA A 37 -5.25 3.53 -22.21
C ALA A 37 -6.07 4.37 -21.21
N GLU A 38 -6.49 3.73 -20.11
CA GLU A 38 -7.37 4.29 -19.10
C GLU A 38 -7.05 3.69 -17.73
N LEU A 39 -7.53 4.34 -16.66
CA LEU A 39 -7.40 3.80 -15.31
C LEU A 39 -8.28 2.56 -15.14
N VAL A 40 -7.66 1.42 -14.80
CA VAL A 40 -8.40 0.16 -14.59
C VAL A 40 -9.33 0.27 -13.37
N PRO A 41 -10.66 0.13 -13.47
CA PRO A 41 -11.61 0.46 -12.39
C PRO A 41 -11.84 -0.72 -11.41
N VAL A 42 -10.77 -1.18 -10.76
CA VAL A 42 -10.85 -2.33 -9.84
C VAL A 42 -10.32 -2.01 -8.44
N PRO A 43 -11.06 -2.36 -7.36
CA PRO A 43 -10.57 -2.20 -6.00
C PRO A 43 -9.44 -3.20 -5.74
N ARG A 44 -8.17 -2.81 -5.81
CA ARG A 44 -7.07 -3.68 -5.35
C ARG A 44 -6.88 -3.47 -3.84
N ALA A 45 -6.00 -2.60 -3.39
CA ALA A 45 -5.98 -2.26 -1.96
C ALA A 45 -7.30 -1.60 -1.51
N LEU A 46 -7.62 -1.75 -0.22
CA LEU A 46 -8.89 -1.29 0.38
C LEU A 46 -8.70 -0.43 1.63
N GLY A 47 -7.72 -0.73 2.49
CA GLY A 47 -7.63 -0.14 3.83
C GLY A 47 -6.46 0.82 4.01
N TYR A 48 -6.72 1.92 4.74
CA TYR A 48 -5.77 2.98 5.08
C TYR A 48 -5.88 3.30 6.58
N PHE A 49 -4.83 3.03 7.34
CA PHE A 49 -4.77 3.32 8.78
C PHE A 49 -3.47 4.04 9.14
N GLY A 50 -3.47 4.68 10.32
CA GLY A 50 -2.28 5.32 10.89
C GLY A 50 -1.60 6.31 9.93
N PRO A 51 -0.28 6.17 9.67
CA PRO A 51 0.49 7.08 8.81
C PRO A 51 -0.10 7.38 7.45
N THR A 52 -0.78 6.42 6.83
CA THR A 52 -1.33 6.62 5.48
C THR A 52 -2.46 7.66 5.50
N GLN A 53 -3.22 7.76 6.59
CA GLN A 53 -4.25 8.80 6.72
C GLN A 53 -3.61 10.20 6.81
N PHE A 54 -2.51 10.33 7.55
CA PHE A 54 -1.73 11.58 7.59
C PHE A 54 -1.10 11.93 6.24
N ALA A 55 -0.60 10.94 5.49
CA ALA A 55 -0.13 11.17 4.12
C ALA A 55 -1.25 11.74 3.22
N LEU A 56 -2.45 11.17 3.28
CA LEU A 56 -3.62 11.70 2.57
C LEU A 56 -3.98 13.12 3.02
N GLN A 57 -3.76 13.46 4.29
CA GLN A 57 -3.95 14.81 4.83
C GLN A 57 -2.88 15.79 4.35
N HIS A 58 -1.61 15.38 4.27
CA HIS A 58 -0.54 16.19 3.66
C HIS A 58 -0.82 16.47 2.18
N ALA A 59 -1.38 15.47 1.49
CA ALA A 59 -1.89 15.62 0.14
C ALA A 59 -3.27 16.28 0.09
N GLY A 60 -3.80 16.78 1.22
CA GLY A 60 -5.11 17.41 1.44
C GLY A 60 -6.25 16.87 0.60
N ILE A 61 -6.37 15.54 0.62
CA ILE A 61 -7.49 14.76 0.06
C ILE A 61 -8.12 13.88 1.15
N TRP A 62 -7.73 14.05 2.41
CA TRP A 62 -8.19 13.23 3.52
C TRP A 62 -9.71 13.31 3.69
N GLU A 63 -10.28 14.52 3.69
CA GLU A 63 -11.71 14.71 3.89
C GLU A 63 -12.52 14.00 2.80
N GLU A 64 -12.13 14.16 1.52
CA GLU A 64 -12.78 13.47 0.40
C GLU A 64 -12.67 11.94 0.51
N VAL A 65 -11.51 11.42 0.91
CA VAL A 65 -11.30 9.97 1.11
C VAL A 65 -12.14 9.44 2.26
N ARG A 66 -12.20 10.16 3.38
CA ARG A 66 -13.01 9.82 4.55
C ARG A 66 -14.50 9.80 4.19
N ASP A 67 -14.97 10.84 3.50
CA ASP A 67 -16.39 11.05 3.21
C ASP A 67 -16.93 10.07 2.15
N GLN A 68 -16.08 9.63 1.20
CA GLN A 68 -16.44 8.60 0.22
C GLN A 68 -16.17 7.17 0.69
N GLY A 69 -15.32 7.01 1.71
CA GLY A 69 -15.01 5.73 2.34
C GLY A 69 -15.95 5.40 3.48
N TYR A 70 -15.54 4.42 4.30
CA TYR A 70 -16.16 4.21 5.60
C TYR A 70 -15.12 3.81 6.63
N LEU A 71 -15.41 4.10 7.90
CA LEU A 71 -14.59 3.69 9.02
C LEU A 71 -14.83 2.22 9.36
N LEU A 72 -13.75 1.45 9.38
CA LEU A 72 -13.67 0.15 10.00
C LEU A 72 -12.97 0.28 11.34
N TRP A 73 -13.66 -0.15 12.40
CA TRP A 73 -13.23 0.06 13.78
C TRP A 73 -12.24 -0.98 14.29
N GLY A 74 -12.12 -2.16 13.67
CA GLY A 74 -11.23 -3.20 14.19
C GLY A 74 -10.99 -4.40 13.28
N LEU A 75 -10.20 -5.33 13.80
CA LEU A 75 -9.80 -6.59 13.18
C LEU A 75 -10.13 -7.76 14.11
N SER A 76 -10.53 -8.91 13.55
CA SER A 76 -10.72 -10.14 14.32
C SER A 76 -9.93 -11.31 13.74
N TRP A 77 -9.45 -12.18 14.63
CA TRP A 77 -8.84 -13.47 14.30
C TRP A 77 -9.74 -14.56 14.86
N ARG A 78 -10.09 -15.53 14.02
CA ARG A 78 -11.06 -16.57 14.34
C ARG A 78 -10.54 -17.93 13.93
N LYS A 79 -11.02 -18.97 14.60
CA LYS A 79 -10.90 -20.35 14.13
C LYS A 79 -11.65 -20.50 12.81
N ILE A 80 -11.38 -21.58 12.08
CA ILE A 80 -12.21 -21.98 10.94
C ILE A 80 -13.67 -22.23 11.38
N THR A 81 -14.61 -21.99 10.48
CA THR A 81 -16.04 -22.23 10.74
C THR A 81 -16.31 -23.67 11.15
N GLN A 82 -17.25 -23.85 12.08
CA GLN A 82 -17.67 -25.16 12.56
C GLN A 82 -19.17 -25.37 12.31
N GLU A 83 -19.55 -26.63 12.10
CA GLU A 83 -20.95 -27.00 11.95
C GLU A 83 -21.65 -26.95 13.31
N THR A 84 -22.62 -26.05 13.45
CA THR A 84 -23.38 -25.84 14.70
C THR A 84 -24.73 -26.54 14.67
N SER A 85 -25.25 -26.83 13.48
CA SER A 85 -26.43 -27.66 13.23
C SER A 85 -26.36 -28.25 11.82
N PRO A 86 -27.15 -29.30 11.48
CA PRO A 86 -27.03 -29.99 10.21
C PRO A 86 -27.06 -29.04 8.99
N GLY A 87 -25.92 -28.96 8.30
CA GLY A 87 -25.75 -28.12 7.12
C GLY A 87 -25.64 -26.62 7.42
N HIS A 88 -25.37 -26.19 8.66
CA HIS A 88 -25.19 -24.78 9.01
C HIS A 88 -23.88 -24.58 9.78
N ARG A 89 -23.09 -23.60 9.37
CA ARG A 89 -21.79 -23.26 9.96
C ARG A 89 -21.77 -21.86 10.55
N ASP A 90 -21.04 -21.68 11.64
CA ASP A 90 -20.85 -20.38 12.28
C ASP A 90 -19.74 -19.54 11.61
N TRP A 91 -19.38 -18.41 12.22
CA TRP A 91 -18.23 -17.59 11.81
C TRP A 91 -16.88 -18.11 12.33
N GLY A 92 -16.86 -19.23 13.05
CA GLY A 92 -15.72 -19.69 13.83
C GLY A 92 -15.57 -18.90 15.14
N GLN A 93 -15.07 -19.60 16.16
CA GLN A 93 -14.82 -19.03 17.48
C GLN A 93 -13.81 -17.88 17.39
N LEU A 94 -14.11 -16.74 18.05
CA LEU A 94 -13.18 -15.62 18.18
C LEU A 94 -11.95 -16.04 19.00
N ILE A 95 -10.76 -15.86 18.42
CA ILE A 95 -9.47 -16.07 19.09
C ILE A 95 -9.02 -14.78 19.77
N ALA A 96 -8.99 -13.69 19.00
CA ALA A 96 -8.59 -12.37 19.44
C ALA A 96 -9.24 -11.30 18.56
N SER A 97 -9.39 -10.09 19.09
CA SER A 97 -9.81 -8.91 18.34
C SER A 97 -8.92 -7.73 18.70
N TRP A 98 -8.74 -6.82 17.75
CA TRP A 98 -8.10 -5.55 17.98
C TRP A 98 -9.03 -4.43 17.56
N ASP A 99 -9.47 -3.65 18.54
CA ASP A 99 -10.15 -2.37 18.32
C ASP A 99 -9.10 -1.30 17.97
N LEU A 100 -9.18 -0.76 16.75
CA LEU A 100 -8.28 0.26 16.22
C LEU A 100 -8.70 1.68 16.65
N THR A 101 -9.81 1.80 17.37
CA THR A 101 -10.36 3.06 17.89
C THR A 101 -10.17 3.20 19.40
N GLU A 102 -9.79 2.13 20.09
CA GLU A 102 -9.50 2.15 21.52
C GLU A 102 -8.06 2.63 21.78
N GLY A 103 -7.89 3.48 22.80
CA GLY A 103 -6.56 3.93 23.24
C GLY A 103 -5.84 4.90 22.29
N VAL A 104 -6.52 5.35 21.22
CA VAL A 104 -6.01 6.39 20.31
C VAL A 104 -6.45 7.79 20.75
N ALA A 105 -5.61 8.79 20.51
CA ALA A 105 -5.92 10.18 20.85
C ALA A 105 -6.89 10.86 19.87
N ALA A 106 -6.89 10.41 18.61
CA ALA A 106 -7.77 10.91 17.56
C ALA A 106 -9.23 10.53 17.82
N LYS A 107 -10.16 11.35 17.31
CA LYS A 107 -11.61 11.10 17.38
C LYS A 107 -12.18 10.64 16.04
N GLU A 108 -13.41 10.14 16.07
CA GLU A 108 -14.12 9.76 14.84
C GLU A 108 -14.13 10.91 13.83
N GLY A 109 -13.63 10.62 12.62
CA GLY A 109 -13.50 11.56 11.52
C GLY A 109 -12.16 12.31 11.42
N GLU A 110 -11.30 12.19 12.44
CA GLU A 110 -9.92 12.72 12.44
C GLU A 110 -8.93 11.69 11.86
N CYS A 111 -7.81 12.17 11.33
CA CYS A 111 -6.70 11.29 10.93
C CYS A 111 -6.17 10.52 12.14
N GLY A 112 -5.87 9.24 11.92
CA GLY A 112 -5.38 8.32 12.95
C GLY A 112 -6.47 7.56 13.69
N TYR A 113 -7.76 7.83 13.42
CA TYR A 113 -8.86 7.10 14.05
C TYR A 113 -9.29 5.90 13.19
N GLY A 114 -9.04 4.68 13.69
CA GLY A 114 -9.39 3.41 13.04
C GLY A 114 -8.78 3.22 11.64
N MET A 115 -9.39 2.33 10.85
CA MET A 115 -9.00 2.07 9.46
C MET A 115 -10.05 2.59 8.49
N THR A 116 -9.67 3.50 7.60
CA THR A 116 -10.54 3.96 6.52
C THR A 116 -10.53 2.94 5.39
N ILE A 117 -11.70 2.49 4.98
CA ILE A 117 -11.86 1.59 3.84
C ILE A 117 -12.37 2.39 2.65
N LEU A 118 -11.58 2.39 1.58
CA LEU A 118 -11.93 2.95 0.28
C LEU A 118 -11.21 2.14 -0.81
N GLY A 119 -11.93 1.73 -1.85
CA GLY A 119 -11.31 0.98 -2.95
C GLY A 119 -10.25 1.81 -3.69
N GLN A 120 -9.11 1.20 -4.02
CA GLN A 120 -8.02 1.85 -4.78
C GLN A 120 -8.46 2.52 -6.11
N HIS A 121 -9.56 2.07 -6.72
CA HIS A 121 -10.12 2.75 -7.90
C HIS A 121 -10.68 4.14 -7.53
N ARG A 122 -11.45 4.25 -6.45
CA ARG A 122 -11.95 5.52 -5.92
C ARG A 122 -10.83 6.44 -5.44
N LEU A 123 -9.82 5.90 -4.76
CA LEU A 123 -8.67 6.71 -4.35
C LEU A 123 -8.00 7.36 -5.57
N ARG A 124 -7.82 6.61 -6.67
CA ARG A 124 -7.25 7.17 -7.90
C ARG A 124 -8.14 8.21 -8.55
N GLU A 125 -9.46 8.03 -8.53
CA GLU A 125 -10.42 9.05 -9.02
C GLU A 125 -10.29 10.36 -8.24
N ILE A 126 -10.24 10.29 -6.90
CA ILE A 126 -10.03 11.44 -6.02
C ILE A 126 -8.71 12.14 -6.33
N ILE A 127 -7.61 11.38 -6.40
CA ILE A 127 -6.29 11.92 -6.70
C ILE A 127 -6.28 12.58 -8.08
N LEU A 128 -6.82 11.92 -9.11
CA LEU A 128 -6.81 12.42 -10.48
C LEU A 128 -7.63 13.72 -10.62
N SER A 129 -8.80 13.79 -9.97
CA SER A 129 -9.63 15.00 -9.93
C SER A 129 -8.86 16.18 -9.33
N ASN A 130 -8.28 15.97 -8.14
CA ASN A 130 -7.48 16.96 -7.44
C ASN A 130 -6.22 17.37 -8.22
N LEU A 131 -5.52 16.40 -8.84
CA LEU A 131 -4.32 16.61 -9.63
C LEU A 131 -4.61 17.45 -10.88
N THR A 132 -5.68 17.13 -11.60
CA THR A 132 -6.09 17.84 -12.81
C THR A 132 -6.41 19.31 -12.51
N ALA A 133 -7.07 19.58 -11.37
CA ALA A 133 -7.39 20.93 -10.93
C ALA A 133 -6.16 21.82 -10.69
N THR A 134 -4.97 21.23 -10.46
CA THR A 134 -3.73 22.01 -10.29
C THR A 134 -3.21 22.60 -11.59
N GLY A 135 -3.49 21.98 -12.74
CA GLY A 135 -2.93 22.37 -14.04
C GLY A 135 -1.40 22.18 -14.19
N LEU A 136 -0.73 21.56 -13.21
CA LEU A 136 0.75 21.42 -13.19
C LEU A 136 1.25 20.05 -13.64
N THR A 137 0.36 19.14 -14.00
CA THR A 137 0.70 17.76 -14.38
C THR A 137 0.13 17.40 -15.74
N GLN A 138 1.00 16.89 -16.61
CA GLN A 138 0.61 16.27 -17.86
C GLN A 138 0.61 14.74 -17.70
N ILE A 139 -0.46 14.07 -18.13
CA ILE A 139 -0.57 12.61 -18.05
C ILE A 139 -0.72 12.05 -19.47
N HIS A 140 0.16 11.11 -19.81
CA HIS A 140 0.19 10.40 -21.08
C HIS A 140 -0.26 8.95 -20.86
N PHE A 141 -1.55 8.70 -21.04
CA PHE A 141 -2.09 7.34 -21.10
C PHE A 141 -1.72 6.66 -22.42
N GLY A 142 -1.65 5.33 -22.44
CA GLY A 142 -1.19 4.55 -23.60
C GLY A 142 0.28 4.74 -23.96
N HIS A 143 1.11 5.29 -23.06
CA HIS A 143 2.54 5.54 -23.28
C HIS A 143 3.38 4.67 -22.34
N LYS A 144 4.02 3.64 -22.91
CA LYS A 144 4.88 2.72 -22.17
C LYS A 144 6.32 3.20 -22.18
N VAL A 145 6.94 3.36 -21.01
CA VAL A 145 8.40 3.61 -20.91
C VAL A 145 9.16 2.41 -21.47
N ILE A 146 10.12 2.68 -22.37
CA ILE A 146 10.95 1.65 -23.03
C ILE A 146 12.45 1.89 -22.88
N ALA A 147 12.90 3.13 -22.63
CA ALA A 147 14.29 3.44 -22.39
C ALA A 147 14.43 4.62 -21.43
N VAL A 148 15.54 4.64 -20.69
CA VAL A 148 15.92 5.73 -19.77
C VAL A 148 17.41 6.00 -19.91
N SER A 149 17.81 7.27 -19.91
CA SER A 149 19.21 7.69 -19.92
C SER A 149 19.41 8.97 -19.11
N GLN A 150 20.64 9.19 -18.64
CA GLN A 150 21.02 10.37 -17.87
C GLN A 150 22.26 11.01 -18.49
N GLU A 151 22.33 12.34 -18.53
CA GLU A 151 23.52 13.05 -19.01
C GLU A 151 24.66 12.99 -17.97
N GLU A 152 25.91 12.83 -18.41
CA GLU A 152 27.09 12.69 -17.54
C GLU A 152 27.60 14.02 -16.93
N ASP A 153 27.14 15.17 -17.42
CA ASP A 153 27.65 16.48 -16.97
C ASP A 153 27.06 16.91 -15.60
N GLN A 154 27.96 17.12 -14.65
CA GLN A 154 27.68 17.17 -13.20
C GLN A 154 27.01 18.46 -12.72
N SER A 155 26.89 19.48 -13.57
CA SER A 155 26.39 20.80 -13.15
C SER A 155 24.87 20.98 -13.28
N ALA A 156 24.18 20.20 -14.15
CA ALA A 156 22.73 20.31 -14.35
C ALA A 156 22.09 19.05 -14.98
N GLY A 157 22.56 17.85 -14.59
CA GLY A 157 22.14 16.60 -15.23
C GLY A 157 20.61 16.44 -15.37
N CYS A 158 20.18 16.03 -16.56
CA CYS A 158 18.78 15.73 -16.87
C CYS A 158 18.56 14.22 -17.05
N MET A 159 17.31 13.79 -16.90
CA MET A 159 16.83 12.46 -17.27
C MET A 159 16.10 12.54 -18.60
N ASP A 160 16.48 11.69 -19.54
CA ASP A 160 15.74 11.44 -20.78
C ASP A 160 14.99 10.11 -20.67
N VAL A 161 13.69 10.14 -20.98
CA VAL A 161 12.79 8.99 -20.93
C VAL A 161 12.14 8.82 -22.28
N THR A 162 12.37 7.66 -22.91
CA THR A 162 11.71 7.30 -24.16
C THR A 162 10.50 6.42 -23.86
N VAL A 163 9.36 6.83 -24.40
CA VAL A 163 8.09 6.09 -24.33
C VAL A 163 7.64 5.65 -25.71
N LEU A 164 6.91 4.54 -25.76
CA LEU A 164 6.22 4.01 -26.92
C LEU A 164 4.73 4.25 -26.77
N ASP A 165 4.11 4.96 -27.72
CA ASP A 165 2.66 5.15 -27.74
C ASP A 165 1.92 3.94 -28.31
N GLN A 166 0.59 4.01 -28.36
CA GLN A 166 -0.27 2.92 -28.86
C GLN A 166 -0.14 2.69 -30.37
N GLN A 167 0.40 3.67 -31.11
CA GLN A 167 0.67 3.59 -32.54
C GLN A 167 2.07 3.03 -32.82
N GLY A 168 2.87 2.76 -31.79
CA GLY A 168 4.23 2.27 -31.90
C GLY A 168 5.25 3.36 -32.21
N LEU A 169 4.90 4.64 -32.06
CA LEU A 169 5.83 5.76 -32.21
C LEU A 169 6.58 6.01 -30.91
N GLN A 170 7.85 6.37 -31.05
CA GLN A 170 8.71 6.70 -29.91
C GLN A 170 8.74 8.21 -29.67
N HIS A 171 8.62 8.59 -28.41
CA HIS A 171 8.70 9.98 -27.95
C HIS A 171 9.69 10.07 -26.80
N THR A 172 10.58 11.07 -26.82
CA THR A 172 11.54 11.29 -25.73
C THR A 172 11.18 12.54 -24.96
N PHE A 173 11.12 12.40 -23.64
CA PHE A 173 10.82 13.48 -22.70
C PHE A 173 12.03 13.73 -21.80
N ARG A 174 12.29 15.00 -21.52
CA ARG A 174 13.38 15.44 -20.66
C ARG A 174 12.84 16.01 -19.34
N GLY A 175 13.46 15.63 -18.23
CA GLY A 175 13.10 16.11 -16.90
C GLY A 175 14.27 16.18 -15.93
N SER A 176 14.05 16.78 -14.75
CA SER A 176 15.08 16.90 -13.71
C SER A 176 15.36 15.58 -13.00
N TYR A 177 14.31 14.77 -12.82
CA TYR A 177 14.35 13.47 -12.16
C TYR A 177 13.33 12.53 -12.81
N LEU A 178 13.56 11.22 -12.65
CA LEU A 178 12.61 10.16 -12.97
C LEU A 178 12.18 9.45 -11.68
N VAL A 179 10.89 9.13 -11.56
CA VAL A 179 10.39 8.28 -10.50
C VAL A 179 9.70 7.05 -11.08
N ALA A 180 10.23 5.88 -10.76
CA ALA A 180 9.62 4.59 -11.09
C ALA A 180 8.50 4.27 -10.08
N ALA A 181 7.26 4.37 -10.55
CA ALA A 181 6.04 4.00 -9.83
C ALA A 181 5.20 2.99 -10.67
N ASP A 182 5.86 2.26 -11.58
CA ASP A 182 5.28 1.40 -12.62
C ASP A 182 5.07 -0.07 -12.14
N GLY A 183 4.95 -0.24 -10.83
CA GLY A 183 4.46 -1.45 -10.20
C GLY A 183 5.43 -2.64 -10.16
N GLY A 184 4.92 -3.81 -9.76
CA GLY A 184 5.78 -4.97 -9.46
C GLY A 184 6.57 -5.53 -10.64
N LYS A 185 6.09 -5.26 -11.87
CA LYS A 185 6.77 -5.64 -13.12
C LYS A 185 7.61 -4.51 -13.72
N SER A 186 7.87 -3.44 -12.95
CA SER A 186 8.55 -2.20 -13.33
C SER A 186 9.56 -2.39 -14.46
N THR A 187 9.31 -1.67 -15.55
CA THR A 187 10.21 -1.59 -16.70
C THR A 187 11.40 -0.72 -16.36
N VAL A 188 11.19 0.40 -15.66
CA VAL A 188 12.28 1.31 -15.26
C VAL A 188 13.28 0.60 -14.36
N ARG A 189 12.83 -0.15 -13.35
CA ARG A 189 13.71 -0.95 -12.48
C ARG A 189 14.59 -1.91 -13.29
N LYS A 190 14.02 -2.59 -14.29
CA LYS A 190 14.76 -3.53 -15.15
C LYS A 190 15.77 -2.83 -16.04
N LEU A 191 15.41 -1.67 -16.61
CA LEU A 191 16.32 -0.86 -17.41
C LEU A 191 17.52 -0.36 -16.60
N LEU A 192 17.32 -0.08 -15.31
CA LEU A 192 18.39 0.28 -14.37
C LEU A 192 19.15 -0.93 -13.81
N ALA A 193 18.82 -2.15 -14.26
CA ALA A 193 19.42 -3.40 -13.79
C ALA A 193 19.38 -3.58 -12.26
N LEU A 194 18.31 -3.13 -11.60
CA LEU A 194 18.12 -3.28 -10.16
C LEU A 194 17.31 -4.55 -9.86
N PRO A 195 17.92 -5.63 -9.34
CA PRO A 195 17.20 -6.85 -9.00
C PRO A 195 16.30 -6.64 -7.77
N LEU A 196 15.25 -7.47 -7.66
CA LEU A 196 14.44 -7.58 -6.44
C LEU A 196 14.96 -8.75 -5.60
N GLU A 197 15.59 -8.42 -4.47
CA GLU A 197 16.17 -9.39 -3.54
C GLU A 197 15.15 -9.79 -2.47
N GLY A 198 15.14 -11.06 -2.07
CA GLY A 198 14.25 -11.60 -1.04
C GLY A 198 13.54 -12.88 -1.50
N ILE A 199 12.40 -13.19 -0.88
CA ILE A 199 11.72 -14.49 -1.05
C ILE A 199 10.42 -14.38 -1.84
N THR A 200 10.01 -15.52 -2.39
CA THR A 200 8.64 -15.75 -2.88
C THR A 200 8.02 -16.82 -2.00
N TRP A 201 6.82 -16.56 -1.48
CA TRP A 201 6.12 -17.54 -0.67
C TRP A 201 5.63 -18.71 -1.54
N PRO A 202 5.55 -19.92 -0.99
CA PRO A 202 5.15 -21.10 -1.76
C PRO A 202 3.66 -21.06 -2.16
N GLN A 203 2.81 -20.44 -1.34
CA GLN A 203 1.38 -20.32 -1.64
C GLN A 203 1.11 -19.25 -2.69
N VAL A 204 0.18 -19.54 -3.60
CA VAL A 204 -0.47 -18.57 -4.47
C VAL A 204 -1.72 -18.06 -3.76
N LEU A 205 -1.97 -16.76 -3.82
CA LEU A 205 -3.21 -16.20 -3.31
C LEU A 205 -4.26 -16.09 -4.40
N VAL A 206 -5.48 -16.45 -4.04
CA VAL A 206 -6.66 -16.21 -4.84
C VAL A 206 -7.57 -15.27 -4.06
N ALA A 207 -7.68 -14.03 -4.53
CA ALA A 207 -8.62 -13.06 -3.98
C ALA A 207 -9.88 -13.00 -4.83
N THR A 208 -11.01 -13.12 -4.17
CA THR A 208 -12.34 -13.05 -4.78
C THR A 208 -13.11 -11.89 -4.18
N ASP A 209 -13.77 -11.10 -5.01
CA ASP A 209 -14.77 -10.16 -4.51
C ASP A 209 -16.12 -10.87 -4.58
N THR A 210 -16.69 -11.10 -3.41
CA THR A 210 -17.72 -12.11 -3.20
C THR A 210 -18.83 -11.52 -2.36
N TRP A 211 -20.06 -11.61 -2.86
CA TRP A 211 -21.26 -11.39 -2.06
C TRP A 211 -21.53 -12.64 -1.23
N ILE A 212 -21.74 -12.45 0.07
CA ILE A 212 -22.20 -13.48 0.99
C ILE A 212 -23.53 -13.03 1.59
N ASP A 213 -24.54 -13.90 1.57
CA ASP A 213 -25.88 -13.61 2.09
C ASP A 213 -25.97 -13.92 3.59
N ILE A 214 -25.00 -13.40 4.34
CA ILE A 214 -24.80 -13.67 5.76
C ILE A 214 -24.30 -12.39 6.43
N PRO A 215 -24.94 -11.93 7.53
CA PRO A 215 -24.42 -10.82 8.32
C PRO A 215 -23.01 -11.07 8.81
N PHE A 216 -22.24 -10.00 9.00
CA PHE A 216 -20.91 -10.07 9.60
C PHE A 216 -20.98 -10.58 11.06
N PRO A 217 -19.88 -11.09 11.65
CA PRO A 217 -19.92 -11.66 13.01
C PRO A 217 -20.36 -10.63 14.06
N SER A 218 -21.34 -10.99 14.89
CA SER A 218 -21.90 -10.09 15.92
C SER A 218 -21.00 -9.91 17.14
N ASP A 219 -20.05 -10.81 17.35
CA ASP A 219 -19.15 -10.90 18.49
C ASP A 219 -17.75 -10.35 18.19
N GLY A 220 -17.57 -9.59 17.11
CA GLY A 220 -16.31 -8.87 16.86
C GLY A 220 -16.27 -8.08 15.56
N PRO A 221 -15.12 -7.46 15.24
CA PRO A 221 -14.99 -6.67 14.03
C PRO A 221 -15.22 -7.46 12.74
N PRO A 222 -15.77 -6.82 11.69
CA PRO A 222 -16.17 -7.49 10.46
C PRO A 222 -14.99 -7.77 9.51
N PHE A 223 -13.78 -7.31 9.81
CA PHE A 223 -12.57 -7.67 9.07
C PHE A 223 -11.97 -8.90 9.73
N VAL A 224 -12.05 -10.05 9.06
CA VAL A 224 -11.81 -11.36 9.67
C VAL A 224 -10.59 -12.02 9.06
N TYR A 225 -9.66 -12.43 9.92
CA TYR A 225 -8.61 -13.40 9.62
C TYR A 225 -9.05 -14.77 10.15
N ILE A 226 -8.97 -15.80 9.30
CA ILE A 226 -9.11 -17.19 9.71
C ILE A 226 -7.71 -17.73 10.02
N VAL A 227 -7.53 -18.25 11.23
CA VAL A 227 -6.33 -18.93 11.69
C VAL A 227 -6.55 -20.44 11.55
N ASP A 228 -5.83 -21.06 10.63
CA ASP A 228 -5.90 -22.49 10.36
C ASP A 228 -4.69 -22.95 9.52
N PRO A 229 -4.04 -24.09 9.83
CA PRO A 229 -2.84 -24.54 9.13
C PRO A 229 -3.05 -24.86 7.66
N VAL A 230 -4.29 -25.14 7.24
CA VAL A 230 -4.63 -25.51 5.86
C VAL A 230 -5.46 -24.42 5.20
N ASP A 231 -6.48 -23.96 5.91
CA ASP A 231 -7.58 -23.19 5.35
C ASP A 231 -7.58 -21.72 5.78
N TRP A 232 -6.51 -21.20 6.37
CA TRP A 232 -6.35 -19.78 6.69
C TRP A 232 -6.79 -18.87 5.54
N ALA A 233 -7.39 -17.74 5.90
CA ALA A 233 -8.05 -16.86 4.95
C ALA A 233 -8.16 -15.44 5.50
N LEU A 234 -8.45 -14.51 4.60
CA LEU A 234 -8.71 -13.11 4.93
C LEU A 234 -10.02 -12.66 4.30
N PHE A 235 -10.92 -12.11 5.10
CA PHE A 235 -12.18 -11.51 4.71
C PHE A 235 -12.10 -10.01 4.97
N SER A 236 -11.87 -9.22 3.92
CA SER A 236 -11.84 -7.76 3.99
C SER A 236 -13.13 -7.17 3.43
N PRO A 237 -13.96 -6.48 4.22
CA PRO A 237 -15.19 -5.90 3.73
C PRO A 237 -14.87 -4.77 2.72
N ILE A 238 -15.43 -4.87 1.51
CA ILE A 238 -15.19 -3.89 0.43
C ILE A 238 -16.05 -2.63 0.62
N GLN A 239 -17.25 -2.82 1.19
CA GLN A 239 -18.19 -1.78 1.57
C GLN A 239 -18.58 -1.97 3.04
N ARG A 240 -19.25 -0.97 3.62
CA ARG A 240 -19.76 -1.07 4.99
C ARG A 240 -20.62 -2.34 5.11
N PRO A 241 -20.26 -3.30 5.97
CA PRO A 241 -21.04 -4.51 6.18
C PRO A 241 -22.47 -4.17 6.61
N CYS A 242 -23.44 -4.89 6.07
CA CYS A 242 -24.84 -4.71 6.43
C CYS A 242 -25.14 -5.54 7.67
N GLU A 243 -25.73 -4.91 8.71
CA GLU A 243 -26.18 -5.64 9.91
C GLU A 243 -27.28 -6.66 9.59
N ASN A 244 -28.11 -6.38 8.59
CA ASN A 244 -29.29 -7.18 8.23
C ASN A 244 -29.38 -7.45 6.71
N GLY A 245 -28.29 -7.87 6.07
CA GLY A 245 -28.31 -8.14 4.62
C GLY A 245 -27.00 -8.71 4.08
N PRO A 246 -26.91 -8.92 2.75
CA PRO A 246 -25.73 -9.47 2.13
C PRO A 246 -24.54 -8.53 2.31
N SER A 247 -23.39 -9.10 2.62
CA SER A 247 -22.14 -8.36 2.80
C SER A 247 -21.20 -8.64 1.62
N PHE A 248 -20.50 -7.60 1.18
CA PHE A 248 -19.56 -7.70 0.06
C PHE A 248 -18.12 -7.72 0.57
N TYR A 249 -17.48 -8.87 0.41
CA TYR A 249 -16.16 -9.15 0.96
C TYR A 249 -15.15 -9.43 -0.15
N ARG A 250 -13.93 -8.95 0.06
CA ARG A 250 -12.78 -9.61 -0.54
C ARG A 250 -12.39 -10.80 0.33
N ILE A 251 -12.56 -11.99 -0.22
CA ILE A 251 -12.12 -13.24 0.39
C ILE A 251 -10.83 -13.68 -0.29
N THR A 252 -9.72 -13.60 0.44
CA THR A 252 -8.39 -14.01 -0.02
C THR A 252 -8.05 -15.35 0.60
N VAL A 253 -7.83 -16.35 -0.24
CA VAL A 253 -7.42 -17.69 0.17
C VAL A 253 -6.06 -18.06 -0.41
N PRO A 254 -5.18 -18.68 0.39
CA PRO A 254 -3.93 -19.26 -0.06
C PRO A 254 -4.17 -20.69 -0.56
N MET A 255 -3.51 -21.04 -1.65
CA MET A 255 -3.63 -22.33 -2.31
C MET A 255 -2.27 -22.75 -2.89
N ALA A 256 -2.06 -24.04 -3.08
CA ALA A 256 -0.91 -24.53 -3.85
C ALA A 256 -1.01 -24.09 -5.31
N ARG A 257 0.12 -23.99 -6.02
CA ARG A 257 0.17 -23.48 -7.39
C ARG A 257 -0.66 -24.34 -8.35
N GLU A 258 -0.58 -25.66 -8.18
CA GLU A 258 -1.28 -26.67 -8.97
C GLU A 258 -2.80 -26.57 -8.76
N GLN A 259 -3.23 -26.19 -7.56
CA GLN A 259 -4.65 -25.97 -7.26
C GLN A 259 -5.21 -24.69 -7.91
N CYS A 260 -4.33 -23.80 -8.37
CA CYS A 260 -4.68 -22.53 -9.00
C CYS A 260 -4.67 -22.60 -10.54
N GLU A 261 -4.40 -23.76 -11.13
CA GLU A 261 -4.35 -23.93 -12.58
C GLU A 261 -5.74 -23.79 -13.23
N SER A 262 -5.73 -23.33 -14.48
CA SER A 262 -6.96 -23.19 -15.26
C SER A 262 -7.62 -24.56 -15.44
N GLY A 263 -8.92 -24.66 -15.13
CA GLY A 263 -9.70 -25.90 -15.21
C GLY A 263 -9.96 -26.59 -13.87
N VAL A 264 -9.11 -26.38 -12.86
CA VAL A 264 -9.30 -26.94 -11.50
C VAL A 264 -9.58 -25.87 -10.43
N LEU A 265 -9.21 -24.61 -10.69
CA LEU A 265 -9.35 -23.50 -9.75
C LEU A 265 -10.77 -23.35 -9.19
N GLU A 266 -11.80 -23.39 -10.03
CA GLU A 266 -13.18 -23.19 -9.61
C GLU A 266 -13.66 -24.27 -8.64
N ALA A 267 -13.38 -25.53 -8.95
CA ALA A 267 -13.74 -26.66 -8.10
C ALA A 267 -13.00 -26.59 -6.74
N ASN A 268 -11.71 -26.26 -6.76
CA ASN A 268 -10.91 -26.13 -5.54
C ASN A 268 -11.37 -24.94 -4.67
N LEU A 269 -11.67 -23.79 -5.29
CA LEU A 269 -12.25 -22.63 -4.60
C LEU A 269 -13.59 -22.99 -3.96
N LYS A 270 -14.47 -23.67 -4.71
CA LYS A 270 -15.76 -24.13 -4.20
C LYS A 270 -15.57 -25.01 -2.96
N GLN A 271 -14.70 -26.03 -3.01
CA GLN A 271 -14.41 -26.86 -1.85
C GLN A 271 -13.90 -26.07 -0.65
N LYS A 272 -13.04 -25.06 -0.88
CA LYS A 272 -12.55 -24.19 0.19
C LYS A 272 -13.67 -23.34 0.79
N PHE A 273 -14.55 -22.79 -0.04
CA PHE A 273 -15.69 -21.98 0.39
C PHE A 273 -16.71 -22.81 1.17
N GLU A 274 -16.92 -24.08 0.81
CA GLU A 274 -17.73 -25.01 1.61
C GLU A 274 -17.13 -25.29 3.01
N ARG A 275 -15.86 -24.99 3.27
CA ARG A 275 -15.26 -25.09 4.60
C ARG A 275 -15.14 -23.74 5.30
N LEU A 276 -14.96 -22.66 4.55
CA LEU A 276 -14.66 -21.32 5.07
C LEU A 276 -15.87 -20.42 5.27
N LEU A 277 -16.90 -20.53 4.43
CA LEU A 277 -18.01 -19.59 4.50
C LEU A 277 -18.94 -19.96 5.67
N PRO A 278 -19.41 -18.99 6.46
CA PRO A 278 -20.47 -19.25 7.44
C PRO A 278 -21.78 -19.68 6.74
N GLY A 279 -22.82 -19.96 7.50
CA GLY A 279 -24.18 -20.17 7.02
C GLY A 279 -24.46 -21.57 6.45
N LEU A 280 -25.51 -21.65 5.61
CA LEU A 280 -26.04 -22.92 5.12
C LEU A 280 -25.10 -23.64 4.13
N ARG A 281 -25.33 -24.95 3.96
CA ARG A 281 -24.69 -25.81 2.97
C ARG A 281 -25.72 -26.33 1.95
N PRO A 282 -25.41 -26.29 0.64
CA PRO A 282 -24.19 -25.75 0.02
C PRO A 282 -24.06 -24.23 0.23
N ALA A 283 -22.82 -23.75 0.33
CA ALA A 283 -22.55 -22.35 0.63
C ALA A 283 -23.15 -21.43 -0.44
N LYS A 284 -23.84 -20.37 0.00
CA LYS A 284 -24.47 -19.39 -0.88
C LYS A 284 -23.59 -18.15 -1.02
N TYR A 285 -23.10 -17.91 -2.23
CA TYR A 285 -22.24 -16.78 -2.54
C TYR A 285 -22.28 -16.45 -4.04
N GLU A 286 -21.90 -15.23 -4.39
CA GLU A 286 -21.68 -14.81 -5.77
C GLU A 286 -20.29 -14.19 -5.91
N ILE A 287 -19.42 -14.81 -6.70
CA ILE A 287 -18.10 -14.26 -7.03
C ILE A 287 -18.27 -13.28 -8.19
N VAL A 288 -18.10 -11.99 -7.92
CA VAL A 288 -18.11 -10.93 -8.94
C VAL A 288 -16.83 -10.96 -9.77
N ARG A 289 -15.70 -11.27 -9.12
CA ARG A 289 -14.40 -11.43 -9.77
C ARG A 289 -13.42 -12.23 -8.92
N SER A 290 -12.45 -12.83 -9.59
CA SER A 290 -11.35 -13.58 -8.97
C SER A 290 -10.02 -13.16 -9.59
N GLN A 291 -8.98 -13.02 -8.77
CA GLN A 291 -7.65 -12.67 -9.21
C GLN A 291 -6.58 -13.45 -8.44
N ARG A 292 -5.61 -13.96 -9.19
CA ARG A 292 -4.50 -14.77 -8.68
C ARG A 292 -3.25 -13.90 -8.54
N TYR A 293 -2.53 -14.04 -7.43
CA TYR A 293 -1.30 -13.30 -7.19
C TYR A 293 -0.23 -14.21 -6.59
N GLU A 294 0.97 -14.11 -7.14
CA GLU A 294 2.15 -14.59 -6.44
C GLU A 294 2.50 -13.60 -5.32
N THR A 295 2.85 -14.13 -4.16
CA THR A 295 3.23 -13.32 -3.01
C THR A 295 4.74 -13.33 -2.81
N HIS A 296 5.28 -12.14 -2.61
CA HIS A 296 6.71 -11.93 -2.45
C HIS A 296 6.99 -11.15 -1.16
N GLN A 297 8.23 -11.24 -0.69
CA GLN A 297 8.85 -10.30 0.23
C GLN A 297 10.18 -9.90 -0.38
N ARG A 298 10.18 -8.82 -1.16
CA ARG A 298 11.36 -8.43 -1.94
C ARG A 298 11.58 -6.93 -1.94
N ILE A 299 12.82 -6.49 -2.07
CA ILE A 299 13.17 -5.07 -2.21
C ILE A 299 14.40 -4.91 -3.11
N VAL A 300 14.52 -3.76 -3.77
CA VAL A 300 15.71 -3.36 -4.51
C VAL A 300 16.92 -3.10 -3.58
N PRO A 301 18.16 -3.29 -4.07
CA PRO A 301 19.36 -2.99 -3.27
C PRO A 301 19.49 -1.50 -2.95
N SER A 302 18.95 -0.62 -3.80
CA SER A 302 18.84 0.82 -3.53
C SER A 302 17.57 1.39 -4.16
N MET A 303 16.89 2.28 -3.46
CA MET A 303 15.69 2.99 -3.96
C MET A 303 16.04 4.22 -4.80
N ILE A 304 17.33 4.45 -5.09
CA ILE A 304 17.83 5.52 -5.94
C ILE A 304 18.99 5.05 -6.82
N SER A 305 18.98 5.44 -8.09
CA SER A 305 20.07 5.24 -9.05
C SER A 305 20.24 6.51 -9.88
N GLY A 306 21.33 7.25 -9.64
CA GLY A 306 21.53 8.57 -10.24
C GLY A 306 20.37 9.51 -9.92
N ARG A 307 19.69 9.99 -10.96
CA ARG A 307 18.50 10.87 -10.87
C ARG A 307 17.17 10.10 -10.99
N CYS A 308 17.19 8.78 -10.81
CA CYS A 308 16.00 7.95 -10.78
C CYS A 308 15.73 7.43 -9.36
N MET A 309 14.51 7.63 -8.86
CA MET A 309 14.03 7.06 -7.60
C MET A 309 12.99 5.96 -7.88
N LEU A 310 12.86 5.00 -6.97
CA LEU A 310 11.87 3.91 -7.06
C LEU A 310 10.97 3.93 -5.83
N ILE A 311 9.66 3.78 -6.04
CA ILE A 311 8.65 3.82 -4.96
C ILE A 311 7.59 2.72 -5.11
N GLY A 312 6.97 2.31 -4.00
CA GLY A 312 5.94 1.27 -3.98
C GLY A 312 6.41 -0.03 -4.62
N ASP A 313 5.52 -0.72 -5.34
CA ASP A 313 5.79 -2.03 -5.95
C ASP A 313 6.96 -2.02 -6.97
N ALA A 314 7.37 -0.85 -7.48
CA ALA A 314 8.56 -0.74 -8.30
C ALA A 314 9.84 -0.97 -7.49
N ALA A 315 9.84 -0.58 -6.20
CA ALA A 315 10.97 -0.74 -5.28
C ALA A 315 10.87 -2.00 -4.40
N HIS A 316 9.69 -2.34 -3.90
CA HIS A 316 9.51 -3.43 -2.95
C HIS A 316 8.17 -4.14 -3.12
N LEU A 317 8.15 -5.45 -2.88
CA LEU A 317 6.97 -6.30 -3.00
C LEU A 317 6.68 -6.93 -1.65
N ASN A 318 5.43 -6.82 -1.23
CA ASN A 318 4.98 -7.28 0.08
C ASN A 318 3.79 -8.23 -0.06
N ASN A 319 3.66 -9.17 0.88
CA ASN A 319 2.45 -9.99 0.97
C ASN A 319 1.26 -9.15 1.51
N PRO A 320 -0.01 -9.48 1.19
CA PRO A 320 -1.13 -8.61 1.55
C PRO A 320 -1.61 -8.71 3.01
N TRP A 321 -1.11 -9.65 3.82
CA TRP A 321 -1.54 -9.74 5.23
C TRP A 321 -1.08 -8.51 6.02
N GLY A 322 -2.04 -7.85 6.66
CA GLY A 322 -1.84 -6.55 7.32
C GLY A 322 -2.00 -5.32 6.41
N GLY A 323 -2.26 -5.49 5.11
CA GLY A 323 -2.63 -4.39 4.22
C GLY A 323 -1.51 -3.36 3.93
N LEU A 324 -0.25 -3.71 4.17
CA LEU A 324 0.86 -2.72 4.18
C LEU A 324 1.43 -2.33 2.81
N GLY A 325 1.13 -3.08 1.74
CA GLY A 325 1.74 -2.86 0.41
C GLY A 325 1.49 -1.46 -0.15
N LEU A 326 0.22 -1.11 -0.41
CA LEU A 326 -0.12 0.22 -0.92
C LEU A 326 0.22 1.32 0.09
N SER A 327 -0.05 1.09 1.38
CA SER A 327 0.28 2.05 2.44
C SER A 327 1.74 2.45 2.44
N THR A 328 2.65 1.48 2.34
CA THR A 328 4.10 1.75 2.26
C THR A 328 4.44 2.53 0.99
N GLY A 329 3.86 2.17 -0.15
CA GLY A 329 4.06 2.91 -1.40
C GLY A 329 3.59 4.37 -1.32
N LEU A 330 2.44 4.64 -0.69
CA LEU A 330 1.97 6.00 -0.47
C LEU A 330 2.92 6.78 0.45
N LEU A 331 3.47 6.16 1.49
CA LEU A 331 4.44 6.78 2.40
C LEU A 331 5.80 7.03 1.72
N ASP A 332 6.22 6.18 0.78
CA ASP A 332 7.37 6.45 -0.07
C ASP A 332 7.14 7.71 -0.91
N ALA A 333 5.98 7.82 -1.56
CA ALA A 333 5.60 8.97 -2.37
C ALA A 333 5.47 10.26 -1.52
N ASP A 334 4.88 10.16 -0.33
CA ASP A 334 4.69 11.26 0.62
C ASP A 334 6.02 11.93 0.97
N SER A 335 6.95 11.11 1.47
CA SER A 335 8.29 11.55 1.87
C SER A 335 9.16 11.94 0.67
N LEU A 336 9.04 11.27 -0.48
CA LEU A 336 9.77 11.66 -1.68
C LEU A 336 9.35 13.03 -2.19
N ALA A 337 8.07 13.37 -2.09
CA ALA A 337 7.58 14.69 -2.46
C ALA A 337 8.21 15.79 -1.61
N ASP A 338 8.37 15.57 -0.30
CA ASP A 338 9.08 16.50 0.58
C ASP A 338 10.55 16.64 0.20
N ALA A 339 11.24 15.51 -0.03
CA ALA A 339 12.64 15.52 -0.46
C ALA A 339 12.83 16.29 -1.78
N LEU A 340 11.99 16.06 -2.78
CA LEU A 340 12.02 16.77 -4.04
C LEU A 340 11.63 18.25 -3.90
N THR A 341 10.74 18.59 -2.97
CA THR A 341 10.38 19.98 -2.66
C THR A 341 11.56 20.73 -2.04
N TYR A 342 12.31 20.09 -1.14
CA TYR A 342 13.55 20.67 -0.62
C TYR A 342 14.57 20.91 -1.73
N VAL A 343 14.78 19.94 -2.61
CA VAL A 343 15.78 20.04 -3.69
C VAL A 343 15.37 21.07 -4.75
N LEU A 344 14.18 20.92 -5.34
CA LEU A 344 13.73 21.70 -6.49
C LEU A 344 13.09 23.04 -6.11
N GLY A 345 12.44 23.11 -4.95
CA GLY A 345 11.74 24.30 -4.47
C GLY A 345 12.57 25.19 -3.55
N GLN A 346 13.51 24.61 -2.79
CA GLN A 346 14.27 25.33 -1.76
C GLN A 346 15.79 25.31 -1.97
N GLY A 347 16.29 24.63 -3.01
CA GLY A 347 17.71 24.59 -3.36
C GLY A 347 18.58 23.82 -2.37
N ILE A 348 17.99 22.90 -1.58
CA ILE A 348 18.74 21.99 -0.72
C ILE A 348 19.49 20.97 -1.59
N SER A 349 20.67 20.54 -1.13
CA SER A 349 21.49 19.53 -1.82
C SER A 349 20.69 18.25 -2.12
N ASP A 350 20.87 17.70 -3.32
CA ASP A 350 20.25 16.45 -3.77
C ASP A 350 20.73 15.20 -2.99
N SER A 351 21.79 15.34 -2.18
CA SER A 351 22.22 14.31 -1.21
C SER A 351 21.09 13.88 -0.25
N ILE A 352 20.11 14.75 -0.02
CA ILE A 352 18.90 14.42 0.77
C ILE A 352 18.10 13.27 0.15
N LEU A 353 18.12 13.11 -1.18
CA LEU A 353 17.42 12.02 -1.88
C LEU A 353 18.06 10.66 -1.58
N ARG A 354 19.38 10.61 -1.37
CA ARG A 354 20.05 9.38 -0.95
C ARG A 354 19.70 9.01 0.48
N ARG A 355 19.68 9.99 1.40
CA ARG A 355 19.24 9.78 2.80
C ARG A 355 17.79 9.30 2.86
N TRP A 356 16.91 9.89 2.04
CA TRP A 356 15.53 9.44 1.88
C TRP A 356 15.47 7.98 1.40
N ALA A 357 16.21 7.62 0.35
CA ALA A 357 16.21 6.28 -0.21
C ALA A 357 16.66 5.22 0.81
N ASP A 358 17.72 5.52 1.58
CA ASP A 358 18.22 4.64 2.62
C ASP A 358 17.20 4.48 3.76
N ALA A 359 16.58 5.58 4.20
CA ALA A 359 15.55 5.56 5.25
C ALA A 359 14.30 4.75 4.84
N ARG A 360 13.81 4.93 3.61
CA ARG A 360 12.65 4.17 3.09
C ARG A 360 12.94 2.69 2.94
N ARG A 361 14.16 2.36 2.49
CA ARG A 361 14.60 0.96 2.41
C ARG A 361 14.69 0.31 3.80
N ASP A 362 15.18 1.05 4.79
CA ASP A 362 15.23 0.61 6.19
C ASP A 362 13.84 0.38 6.78
N VAL A 363 12.88 1.27 6.51
CA VAL A 363 11.48 1.07 6.91
C VAL A 363 10.93 -0.25 6.36
N PHE A 364 11.17 -0.54 5.09
CA PHE A 364 10.71 -1.81 4.52
C PHE A 364 11.36 -3.02 5.21
N LEU A 365 12.69 -3.00 5.36
CA LEU A 365 13.45 -4.14 5.90
C LEU A 365 13.20 -4.39 7.39
N LYS A 366 13.07 -3.32 8.18
CA LYS A 366 13.01 -3.40 9.64
C LYS A 366 11.57 -3.43 10.17
N LEU A 367 10.60 -2.90 9.42
CA LEU A 367 9.20 -2.81 9.85
C LEU A 367 8.26 -3.59 8.92
N VAL A 368 8.13 -3.17 7.66
CA VAL A 368 7.08 -3.67 6.76
C VAL A 368 7.20 -5.17 6.50
N ASN A 369 8.40 -5.62 6.13
CA ASN A 369 8.65 -7.03 5.83
C ASN A 369 8.48 -7.93 7.07
N PRO A 370 9.09 -7.63 8.24
CA PRO A 370 8.84 -8.40 9.46
C PRO A 370 7.38 -8.43 9.90
N ILE A 371 6.69 -7.28 9.95
CA ILE A 371 5.30 -7.19 10.42
C ILE A 371 4.36 -7.97 9.51
N SER A 372 4.44 -7.77 8.21
CA SER A 372 3.54 -8.46 7.27
C SER A 372 3.86 -9.95 7.15
N SER A 373 5.12 -10.37 7.30
CA SER A 373 5.49 -11.79 7.37
C SER A 373 4.91 -12.42 8.63
N ALA A 374 5.04 -11.77 9.79
CA ALA A 374 4.45 -12.23 11.04
C ALA A 374 2.92 -12.31 10.95
N ASN A 375 2.24 -11.34 10.33
CA ASN A 375 0.78 -11.38 10.15
C ASN A 375 0.32 -12.56 9.29
N LYS A 376 1.07 -12.90 8.23
CA LYS A 376 0.80 -14.08 7.41
C LYS A 376 1.02 -15.36 8.21
N LEU A 377 2.20 -15.51 8.83
CA LEU A 377 2.57 -16.71 9.57
C LEU A 377 1.65 -16.92 10.78
N ARG A 378 1.20 -15.86 11.47
CA ARG A 378 0.19 -15.97 12.53
C ARG A 378 -1.10 -16.63 12.09
N CYS A 379 -1.53 -16.42 10.84
CA CYS A 379 -2.75 -17.07 10.37
C CYS A 379 -2.52 -18.55 9.99
N HIS A 380 -1.29 -18.94 9.66
CA HIS A 380 -0.95 -20.26 9.11
C HIS A 380 -0.26 -21.19 10.12
N ASP A 381 0.67 -20.68 10.92
CA ASP A 381 1.54 -21.46 11.82
C ASP A 381 1.03 -21.49 13.27
N THR A 382 0.18 -20.54 13.68
CA THR A 382 -0.38 -20.52 15.03
C THR A 382 -1.40 -21.65 15.17
N ASP A 383 -1.27 -22.44 16.24
CA ASP A 383 -2.30 -23.41 16.61
C ASP A 383 -3.56 -22.64 17.06
N PRO A 384 -4.69 -22.76 16.34
CA PRO A 384 -5.92 -22.07 16.73
C PRO A 384 -6.44 -22.50 18.11
N ASP A 385 -6.12 -23.71 18.57
CA ASP A 385 -6.54 -24.23 19.88
C ASP A 385 -5.57 -23.85 21.03
N ASP A 386 -4.36 -23.39 20.71
CA ASP A 386 -3.41 -22.77 21.63
C ASP A 386 -3.01 -21.36 21.15
N PRO A 387 -3.93 -20.37 21.22
CA PRO A 387 -3.67 -19.02 20.73
C PRO A 387 -2.61 -18.28 21.54
N ASP A 388 -2.31 -18.73 22.76
CA ASP A 388 -1.23 -18.18 23.55
C ASP A 388 0.15 -18.62 23.02
N SER A 389 0.24 -19.50 22.02
CA SER A 389 1.50 -19.74 21.31
C SER A 389 1.99 -18.54 20.47
N ASP A 390 1.12 -17.60 20.11
CA ASP A 390 1.47 -16.36 19.41
C ASP A 390 1.51 -15.16 20.38
N PRO A 391 2.67 -14.47 20.53
CA PRO A 391 2.80 -13.35 21.47
C PRO A 391 1.85 -12.18 21.21
N PHE A 392 1.41 -11.97 19.96
CA PHE A 392 0.47 -10.91 19.63
C PHE A 392 -0.95 -11.27 20.08
N PHE A 393 -1.36 -12.54 19.97
CA PHE A 393 -2.62 -12.98 20.57
C PHE A 393 -2.60 -12.95 22.09
N GLN A 394 -1.49 -13.36 22.73
CA GLN A 394 -1.33 -13.18 24.18
C GLN A 394 -1.54 -11.71 24.57
N MET A 395 -0.89 -10.77 23.87
CA MET A 395 -1.04 -9.33 24.08
C MET A 395 -2.49 -8.88 23.92
N LEU A 396 -3.17 -9.24 22.83
CA LEU A 396 -4.56 -8.82 22.58
C LEU A 396 -5.56 -9.38 23.60
N ARG A 397 -5.30 -10.53 24.21
CA ARG A 397 -6.20 -11.18 25.17
C ARG A 397 -6.00 -10.72 26.62
N LYS A 398 -4.91 -10.02 26.93
CA LYS A 398 -4.69 -9.40 28.24
C LYS A 398 -5.64 -8.23 28.47
N LYS A 399 -6.17 -8.11 29.69
CA LYS A 399 -7.05 -6.99 30.09
C LYS A 399 -6.34 -5.63 30.15
N ASP A 400 -5.06 -5.62 30.55
CA ASP A 400 -4.27 -4.40 30.78
C ASP A 400 -3.17 -4.25 29.71
N ASN A 401 -3.53 -4.32 28.43
CA ASN A 401 -2.58 -4.30 27.30
C ASN A 401 -2.41 -2.92 26.64
N GLN A 402 -3.00 -1.86 27.19
CA GLN A 402 -3.04 -0.53 26.56
C GLN A 402 -1.64 0.01 26.20
N GLN A 403 -0.66 -0.18 27.09
CA GLN A 403 0.72 0.26 26.82
C GLN A 403 1.39 -0.55 25.71
N GLU A 404 1.16 -1.86 25.66
CA GLU A 404 1.68 -2.74 24.61
C GLU A 404 1.05 -2.38 23.25
N LEU A 405 -0.25 -2.13 23.22
CA LEU A 405 -0.98 -1.66 22.03
C LEU A 405 -0.50 -0.29 21.55
N GLN A 406 -0.26 0.64 22.46
CA GLN A 406 0.31 1.95 22.12
C GLN A 406 1.71 1.80 21.47
N TYR A 407 2.54 0.88 21.96
CA TYR A 407 3.84 0.60 21.37
C TYR A 407 3.74 -0.01 19.96
N VAL A 408 2.77 -0.91 19.73
CA VAL A 408 2.50 -1.43 18.38
C VAL A 408 2.05 -0.29 17.45
N MET A 409 1.15 0.58 17.91
CA MET A 409 0.69 1.74 17.14
C MET A 409 1.81 2.73 16.84
N SER A 410 2.70 3.01 17.80
CA SER A 410 3.86 3.86 17.56
C SER A 410 4.84 3.23 16.56
N SER A 411 5.04 1.92 16.63
CA SER A 411 5.88 1.19 15.67
C SER A 411 5.32 1.26 14.24
N LEU A 412 3.99 1.28 14.10
CA LEU A 412 3.33 1.54 12.82
C LEU A 412 3.51 3.00 12.40
N ALA A 413 3.52 3.95 13.33
CA ALA A 413 3.79 5.35 13.04
C ALA A 413 5.19 5.58 12.45
N ASP A 414 6.19 4.80 12.90
CA ASP A 414 7.57 4.80 12.40
C ASP A 414 7.69 4.34 10.93
N MET A 415 6.60 3.88 10.31
CA MET A 415 6.55 3.68 8.86
C MET A 415 6.56 5.00 8.08
N ALA A 416 6.23 6.14 8.70
CA ALA A 416 6.39 7.46 8.09
C ALA A 416 7.87 7.90 8.13
N THR A 417 8.28 8.75 7.19
CA THR A 417 9.65 9.27 7.16
C THR A 417 9.60 10.79 7.14
N ASN A 418 10.03 11.41 8.25
CA ASN A 418 10.23 12.85 8.30
C ASN A 418 11.52 13.21 7.57
N VAL A 419 11.43 13.84 6.40
CA VAL A 419 12.59 14.20 5.58
C VAL A 419 13.32 15.45 6.11
N SER A 420 12.66 16.29 6.91
CA SER A 420 13.28 17.52 7.43
C SER A 420 14.51 17.24 8.29
N GLN A 421 14.57 16.06 8.93
CA GLN A 421 15.72 15.63 9.74
C GLN A 421 17.00 15.40 8.91
N PHE A 422 16.87 15.28 7.58
CA PHE A 422 17.99 15.06 6.67
C PHE A 422 18.57 16.35 6.10
N VAL A 423 17.89 17.49 6.31
CA VAL A 423 18.37 18.82 5.91
C VAL A 423 19.54 19.20 6.82
N GLU A 424 20.72 19.41 6.24
CA GLU A 424 21.87 19.89 7.01
C GLU A 424 21.61 21.30 7.55
N PRO A 425 22.04 21.62 8.78
CA PRO A 425 21.92 22.99 9.28
C PRO A 425 22.71 23.93 8.37
N GLN A 426 22.06 25.00 7.90
CA GLN A 426 22.72 26.06 7.15
C GLN A 426 23.92 26.59 7.96
N PRO A 427 25.10 26.82 7.35
CA PRO A 427 26.17 27.52 8.05
C PRO A 427 25.63 28.88 8.48
N GLN A 428 25.74 29.19 9.78
CA GLN A 428 25.41 30.53 10.26
C GLN A 428 26.19 31.56 9.44
N PRO A 429 25.58 32.66 9.00
CA PRO A 429 26.32 33.72 8.34
C PRO A 429 27.44 34.17 9.28
N GLN A 430 28.70 34.06 8.82
CA GLN A 430 29.84 34.63 9.52
C GLN A 430 29.51 36.09 9.81
N GLU A 431 29.31 36.43 11.09
CA GLU A 431 29.28 37.82 11.51
C GLU A 431 30.57 38.45 11.04
N ASN A 432 30.44 39.44 10.15
CA ASN A 432 31.54 40.30 9.74
C ASN A 432 32.19 40.86 11.00
N LEU A 433 33.36 40.34 11.34
CA LEU A 433 34.27 41.04 12.25
C LEU A 433 34.58 42.39 11.60
N PRO A 434 34.27 43.51 12.25
CA PRO A 434 34.59 44.81 11.69
C PRO A 434 36.10 44.96 11.59
N ASN A 435 36.57 45.32 10.39
CA ASN A 435 37.89 45.90 10.20
C ASN A 435 38.06 47.06 11.19
N GLY A 436 39.03 46.94 12.09
CA GLY A 436 39.32 47.94 13.10
C GLY A 436 40.78 47.96 13.48
N SER A 437 41.54 48.71 12.66
CA SER A 437 42.81 49.44 12.93
C SER A 437 44.01 48.69 13.50
#